data_AF-A0A835B7Q9-F1
#
_entry.id   AF-A0A835B7Q9-F1
#
_cell.length_a   1.000
_cell.length_b   1.000
_cell.length_c   1.000
_cell.angle_alpha   90.00
_cell.angle_beta   90.00
_cell.angle_gamma   90.00
#
_symmetry.space_group_name_H-M   'P 1'
#
loop_
_entity.id
_entity.type
_entity.pdbx_description
1 polymer ?
#
loop_
_entity_poly.entity_id
_entity_poly.type
_entity_poly.pdbx_seq_one_letter_code
_entity_poly.pdbx_strand_id
1 'polypeptide(L)'
;MKGGTLQAILMLLNMALLAPWLCLASSSAPLLLPSDTTAASAALRDYPQVQFSTASATPETYNAFITAVRAALVSKSPSQSNGIPVLLSKDDPSAISTYLNVTLTNKAGYSVSLKMDVTGAFFTAYEAGKASCLLKRSPSGGAFSSATCYVDPWALTSASTSPELIAGDDLGASAAAAATWKAKDLDEAVSSLYLYPTGNATEKKLSAAVSAIDVMIASAATFPYVQRRVSAGMRDGNGVSDDGSLQTLRSRWPTLSSAVQESFQGSLAAPVSIQRSNGAWITVDNVRTAAPLVSFLQHDDCKAATSSSSSSSSHPMVIRSVLEEEEAAAMVAGVDAPAKCSKAEPTVRIVGPEGRCVDVPYNWYYSGSQVQLWSCKSTADVNQLWTFKRDGTIRSNGWCLVTSGSRVVVDDCTNCAAASSVWNVRADGTIALKSTGLVLAVTSSSAFAPVTVRKDDRGTGQSWTPTNVTSPLTAPVVGYGDLCLQVDFAGAVSLAACGDGAAWSLYPDGSLRPPAWLFLQWRCLAADASGKVAVRYCDGSGSACERWVFRSDGTILNTGTGMVLDATPSKSKRGCYDVVVSKATGSATQQWALML
;
A
#
# COMPACT_ATOMS: atom_id res chain seq x y z
N MET A 1 11.31 -68.52 8.31
CA MET A 1 12.64 -69.13 8.56
C MET A 1 13.26 -69.48 7.21
N LYS A 2 14.58 -69.73 7.11
CA LYS A 2 15.24 -70.08 5.83
C LYS A 2 14.84 -71.50 5.35
N GLY A 3 14.80 -71.67 4.03
CA GLY A 3 14.45 -72.92 3.31
C GLY A 3 13.12 -72.78 2.55
N GLY A 4 12.99 -73.15 1.27
CA GLY A 4 14.00 -73.64 0.32
C GLY A 4 13.39 -73.95 -1.08
N THR A 5 14.16 -74.68 -1.89
CA THR A 5 13.80 -75.41 -3.14
C THR A 5 13.45 -74.65 -4.45
N LEU A 6 13.99 -75.21 -5.54
CA LEU A 6 13.82 -74.86 -6.96
C LEU A 6 12.42 -75.20 -7.49
N GLN A 7 11.97 -74.45 -8.52
CA GLN A 7 11.70 -75.06 -9.84
C GLN A 7 11.67 -74.00 -10.96
N ALA A 8 12.09 -74.39 -12.16
CA ALA A 8 12.11 -73.53 -13.35
C ALA A 8 11.18 -74.10 -14.43
N ILE A 9 10.41 -73.24 -15.10
CA ILE A 9 9.70 -73.56 -16.35
C ILE A 9 9.87 -72.38 -17.32
N LEU A 10 10.04 -72.73 -18.59
CA LEU A 10 10.41 -71.87 -19.73
C LEU A 10 9.38 -72.06 -20.85
N MET A 11 8.89 -70.98 -21.47
CA MET A 11 8.29 -70.90 -22.82
C MET A 11 7.97 -69.40 -23.09
N LEU A 12 8.49 -68.67 -24.08
CA LEU A 12 8.65 -68.84 -25.55
C LEU A 12 7.60 -68.04 -26.37
N LEU A 13 8.10 -66.94 -26.96
CA LEU A 13 7.71 -66.18 -28.17
C LEU A 13 6.35 -66.34 -28.87
N ASN A 14 5.77 -65.18 -29.24
CA ASN A 14 5.47 -64.75 -30.64
C ASN A 14 5.27 -63.21 -30.65
N MET A 15 5.99 -62.40 -31.45
CA MET A 15 5.83 -62.10 -32.90
C MET A 15 4.46 -61.49 -33.27
N ALA A 16 4.34 -60.39 -34.03
CA ALA A 16 5.30 -59.45 -34.66
C ALA A 16 4.66 -58.02 -34.68
N LEU A 17 5.13 -56.91 -35.27
CA LEU A 17 6.15 -56.52 -36.28
C LEU A 17 7.01 -55.36 -35.70
N LEU A 18 8.25 -55.05 -36.12
CA LEU A 18 8.84 -54.58 -37.41
C LEU A 18 8.29 -53.20 -37.88
N ALA A 19 8.97 -52.04 -37.81
CA ALA A 19 10.31 -51.62 -38.32
C ALA A 19 10.32 -51.35 -39.87
N PRO A 20 11.18 -50.46 -40.46
CA PRO A 20 11.96 -49.31 -39.92
C PRO A 20 12.18 -48.11 -40.91
N TRP A 21 13.17 -47.23 -40.62
CA TRP A 21 14.12 -46.54 -41.54
C TRP A 21 13.93 -45.09 -42.11
N LEU A 22 14.98 -44.29 -41.83
CA LEU A 22 15.73 -43.27 -42.62
C LEU A 22 15.13 -41.95 -43.18
N CYS A 23 15.62 -40.85 -42.58
CA CYS A 23 16.34 -39.70 -43.18
C CYS A 23 15.84 -38.90 -44.42
N LEU A 24 15.52 -37.63 -44.15
CA LEU A 24 15.95 -36.39 -44.86
C LEU A 24 15.86 -36.29 -46.41
N ALA A 25 14.92 -35.49 -46.93
CA ALA A 25 15.22 -34.20 -47.62
C ALA A 25 13.97 -33.48 -48.20
N SER A 26 13.94 -32.15 -48.04
CA SER A 26 13.31 -31.09 -48.88
C SER A 26 12.06 -31.37 -49.74
N SER A 27 10.98 -30.62 -49.50
CA SER A 27 10.42 -29.62 -50.46
C SER A 27 9.18 -28.89 -49.89
N SER A 28 8.79 -27.78 -50.51
CA SER A 28 7.97 -26.70 -49.93
C SER A 28 6.48 -26.69 -50.34
N ALA A 29 5.59 -26.52 -49.36
CA ALA A 29 4.21 -25.99 -49.53
C ALA A 29 3.74 -25.37 -48.18
N PRO A 30 2.80 -24.41 -48.14
CA PRO A 30 2.73 -23.42 -47.07
C PRO A 30 2.04 -23.90 -45.78
N LEU A 31 2.61 -23.52 -44.63
CA LEU A 31 1.93 -23.53 -43.34
C LEU A 31 0.90 -22.39 -43.30
N LEU A 32 -0.38 -22.75 -43.45
CA LEU A 32 -1.48 -21.92 -42.98
C LEU A 32 -1.50 -21.95 -41.45
N LEU A 33 -0.97 -20.91 -40.83
CA LEU A 33 -1.16 -20.64 -39.40
C LEU A 33 -2.63 -20.26 -39.15
N PRO A 34 -3.33 -20.88 -38.19
CA PRO A 34 -4.57 -20.34 -37.65
C PRO A 34 -4.26 -19.05 -36.89
N SER A 35 -4.96 -17.96 -37.22
CA SER A 35 -4.71 -16.61 -36.69
C SER A 35 -5.30 -16.38 -35.29
N ASP A 36 -4.98 -17.25 -34.31
CA ASP A 36 -5.48 -17.15 -32.92
C ASP A 36 -4.65 -16.18 -32.04
N THR A 37 -4.18 -15.07 -32.61
CA THR A 37 -3.56 -13.97 -31.85
C THR A 37 -4.58 -13.07 -31.15
N THR A 38 -5.85 -13.12 -31.55
CA THR A 38 -6.93 -12.27 -31.00
C THR A 38 -7.41 -12.76 -29.63
N ALA A 39 -7.73 -14.05 -29.47
CA ALA A 39 -8.26 -14.59 -28.21
C ALA A 39 -7.24 -14.49 -27.05
N ALA A 40 -5.96 -14.79 -27.31
CA ALA A 40 -4.90 -14.65 -26.32
C ALA A 40 -4.63 -13.18 -25.95
N SER A 41 -4.70 -12.24 -26.90
CA SER A 41 -4.52 -10.82 -26.62
C SER A 41 -5.72 -10.16 -25.93
N ALA A 42 -6.94 -10.66 -26.15
CA ALA A 42 -8.13 -10.23 -25.41
C ALA A 42 -8.07 -10.64 -23.93
N ALA A 43 -7.75 -11.91 -23.65
CA ALA A 43 -7.57 -12.41 -22.27
C ALA A 43 -6.44 -11.69 -21.49
N LEU A 44 -5.45 -11.14 -22.20
CA LEU A 44 -4.40 -10.29 -21.60
C LEU A 44 -4.87 -8.85 -21.31
N ARG A 45 -5.92 -8.35 -21.99
CA ARG A 45 -6.43 -6.97 -21.83
C ARG A 45 -7.51 -6.84 -20.77
N ASP A 46 -8.43 -7.80 -20.67
CA ASP A 46 -9.54 -7.71 -19.72
C ASP A 46 -9.08 -7.86 -18.26
N TYR A 47 -9.52 -6.95 -17.39
CA TYR A 47 -9.38 -7.10 -15.94
C TYR A 47 -10.45 -8.10 -15.43
N PRO A 48 -10.17 -8.87 -14.37
CA PRO A 48 -11.15 -9.82 -13.84
C PRO A 48 -12.39 -9.07 -13.36
N GLN A 49 -13.58 -9.53 -13.74
CA GLN A 49 -14.83 -8.95 -13.23
C GLN A 49 -14.99 -9.26 -11.75
N VAL A 50 -15.33 -8.25 -10.96
CA VAL A 50 -15.59 -8.38 -9.52
C VAL A 50 -17.05 -8.10 -9.25
N GLN A 51 -17.69 -8.86 -8.36
CA GLN A 51 -19.12 -8.75 -8.07
C GLN A 51 -19.38 -8.61 -6.57
N PHE A 52 -20.41 -7.84 -6.20
CA PHE A 52 -20.87 -7.71 -4.81
C PHE A 52 -22.38 -7.55 -4.73
N SER A 53 -22.99 -8.12 -3.68
CA SER A 53 -24.42 -7.99 -3.40
C SER A 53 -24.65 -7.35 -2.03
N THR A 54 -25.34 -6.22 -1.98
CA THR A 54 -25.73 -5.58 -0.71
C THR A 54 -26.86 -6.34 -0.01
N ALA A 55 -27.55 -7.25 -0.70
CA ALA A 55 -28.60 -8.09 -0.12
C ALA A 55 -28.06 -9.14 0.86
N SER A 56 -26.90 -9.70 0.57
CA SER A 56 -26.20 -10.69 1.42
C SER A 56 -24.93 -10.13 2.06
N ALA A 57 -24.83 -8.80 2.21
CA ALA A 57 -23.63 -8.15 2.71
C ALA A 57 -23.38 -8.46 4.20
N THR A 58 -22.22 -9.06 4.46
CA THR A 58 -21.60 -9.25 5.78
C THR A 58 -20.19 -8.62 5.77
N PRO A 59 -19.59 -8.35 6.93
CA PRO A 59 -18.18 -7.91 7.03
C PRO A 59 -17.22 -8.81 6.22
N GLU A 60 -17.43 -10.13 6.28
CA GLU A 60 -16.58 -11.13 5.64
C GLU A 60 -16.71 -11.08 4.10
N THR A 61 -17.95 -11.05 3.58
CA THR A 61 -18.20 -10.92 2.13
C THR A 61 -17.68 -9.60 1.56
N TYR A 62 -17.84 -8.49 2.30
CA TYR A 62 -17.34 -7.18 1.91
C TYR A 62 -15.80 -7.13 1.91
N ASN A 63 -15.15 -7.71 2.92
CA ASN A 63 -13.68 -7.80 2.95
C ASN A 63 -13.12 -8.66 1.81
N ALA A 64 -13.78 -9.77 1.46
CA ALA A 64 -13.42 -10.58 0.30
C ALA A 64 -13.57 -9.80 -1.01
N PHE A 65 -14.66 -9.06 -1.17
CA PHE A 65 -14.91 -8.17 -2.29
C PHE A 65 -13.82 -7.09 -2.45
N ILE A 66 -13.51 -6.33 -1.40
CA ILE A 66 -12.46 -5.29 -1.47
C ILE A 66 -11.08 -5.89 -1.73
N THR A 67 -10.79 -7.08 -1.19
CA THR A 67 -9.54 -7.81 -1.49
C THR A 67 -9.46 -8.19 -2.97
N ALA A 68 -10.57 -8.64 -3.57
CA ALA A 68 -10.63 -8.92 -5.01
C ALA A 68 -10.45 -7.65 -5.87
N VAL A 69 -11.06 -6.51 -5.49
CA VAL A 69 -10.85 -5.22 -6.17
C VAL A 69 -9.38 -4.81 -6.15
N ARG A 70 -8.72 -4.88 -4.99
CA ARG A 70 -7.27 -4.59 -4.87
C ARG A 70 -6.41 -5.49 -5.73
N ALA A 71 -6.62 -6.81 -5.64
CA ALA A 71 -5.87 -7.80 -6.41
C ALA A 71 -6.05 -7.57 -7.91
N ALA A 72 -7.27 -7.24 -8.35
CA ALA A 72 -7.56 -6.88 -9.73
C ALA A 72 -6.80 -5.62 -10.17
N LEU A 73 -6.91 -4.51 -9.44
CA LEU A 73 -6.25 -3.23 -9.77
C LEU A 73 -4.74 -3.38 -10.01
N VAL A 74 -4.04 -4.11 -9.14
CA VAL A 74 -2.58 -4.28 -9.23
C VAL A 74 -2.16 -5.47 -10.12
N SER A 75 -3.09 -6.31 -10.58
CA SER A 75 -2.77 -7.57 -11.30
C SER A 75 -1.91 -7.40 -12.56
N LYS A 76 -1.99 -6.24 -13.22
CA LYS A 76 -1.26 -5.92 -14.45
C LYS A 76 -0.11 -4.94 -14.26
N SER A 77 0.11 -4.46 -13.04
CA SER A 77 1.25 -3.60 -12.71
C SER A 77 2.32 -4.41 -11.97
N PRO A 78 3.47 -4.70 -12.59
CA PRO A 78 4.60 -5.31 -11.89
C PRO A 78 5.33 -4.31 -10.97
N SER A 79 4.98 -3.03 -11.03
CA SER A 79 5.69 -1.93 -10.35
C SER A 79 5.39 -1.91 -8.85
N GLN A 80 6.47 -1.81 -8.06
CA GLN A 80 6.39 -1.60 -6.61
C GLN A 80 7.39 -0.52 -6.18
N SER A 81 6.98 0.35 -5.25
CA SER A 81 7.87 1.28 -4.57
C SER A 81 8.02 0.88 -3.11
N ASN A 82 9.26 0.58 -2.69
CA ASN A 82 9.58 0.19 -1.31
C ASN A 82 8.72 -0.96 -0.74
N GLY A 83 8.23 -1.87 -1.60
CA GLY A 83 7.34 -2.98 -1.23
C GLY A 83 5.83 -2.66 -1.25
N ILE A 84 5.45 -1.44 -1.61
CA ILE A 84 4.05 -1.06 -1.86
C ILE A 84 3.75 -1.17 -3.37
N PRO A 85 2.69 -1.87 -3.79
CA PRO A 85 2.24 -1.89 -5.18
C PRO A 85 1.96 -0.49 -5.73
N VAL A 86 2.31 -0.26 -7.00
CA VAL A 86 1.99 0.97 -7.73
C VAL A 86 0.98 0.62 -8.82
N LEU A 87 -0.05 1.45 -9.01
CA LEU A 87 -1.01 1.29 -10.11
C LEU A 87 -0.35 1.42 -11.49
N LEU A 88 -1.09 1.07 -12.54
CA LEU A 88 -0.61 1.20 -13.91
C LEU A 88 -0.39 2.68 -14.26
N SER A 89 0.65 3.00 -15.02
CA SER A 89 0.86 4.37 -15.51
C SER A 89 -0.21 4.74 -16.54
N LYS A 90 -0.67 5.99 -16.53
CA LYS A 90 -1.55 6.54 -17.58
C LYS A 90 -0.90 6.56 -18.97
N ASP A 91 0.43 6.61 -19.01
CA ASP A 91 1.23 6.60 -20.24
C ASP A 91 1.43 5.16 -20.77
N ASP A 92 1.00 4.13 -20.03
CA ASP A 92 1.05 2.74 -20.49
C ASP A 92 0.01 2.51 -21.61
N PRO A 93 0.39 1.97 -22.79
CA PRO A 93 -0.55 1.69 -23.88
C PRO A 93 -1.72 0.77 -23.47
N SER A 94 -1.55 -0.05 -22.43
CA SER A 94 -2.58 -0.92 -21.89
C SER A 94 -3.67 -0.12 -21.17
N ALA A 95 -3.32 0.97 -20.49
CA ALA A 95 -4.26 1.78 -19.70
C ALA A 95 -5.35 2.44 -20.56
N ILE A 96 -5.04 2.76 -21.82
CA ILE A 96 -5.90 3.52 -22.74
C ILE A 96 -7.23 2.79 -23.07
N SER A 97 -7.33 1.48 -22.79
CA SER A 97 -8.53 0.68 -23.07
C SER A 97 -8.94 -0.30 -21.96
N THR A 98 -8.43 -0.14 -20.72
CA THR A 98 -8.71 -1.10 -19.64
C THR A 98 -9.40 -0.48 -18.44
N TYR A 99 -10.56 -1.05 -18.09
CA TYR A 99 -11.30 -0.75 -16.88
C TYR A 99 -11.47 -2.01 -16.03
N LEU A 100 -11.46 -1.86 -14.72
CA LEU A 100 -11.94 -2.88 -13.80
C LEU A 100 -13.47 -2.83 -13.75
N ASN A 101 -14.12 -3.89 -14.22
CA ASN A 101 -15.58 -4.04 -14.16
C ASN A 101 -16.00 -4.50 -12.76
N VAL A 102 -16.84 -3.72 -12.09
CA VAL A 102 -17.38 -4.00 -10.75
C VAL A 102 -18.91 -4.04 -10.80
N THR A 103 -19.50 -5.24 -10.75
CA THR A 103 -20.95 -5.40 -10.75
C THR A 103 -21.51 -5.34 -9.33
N LEU A 104 -22.46 -4.44 -9.09
CA LEU A 104 -23.20 -4.35 -7.83
C LEU A 104 -24.65 -4.76 -8.04
N THR A 105 -25.17 -5.59 -7.14
CA THR A 105 -26.60 -5.96 -7.09
C THR A 105 -27.17 -5.62 -5.71
N ASN A 106 -28.41 -5.14 -5.63
CA ASN A 106 -29.01 -4.71 -4.36
C ASN A 106 -30.27 -5.47 -3.92
N LYS A 107 -30.78 -5.11 -2.75
CA LYS A 107 -31.98 -5.71 -2.14
C LYS A 107 -33.25 -5.56 -2.98
N ALA A 108 -33.32 -4.54 -3.83
CA ALA A 108 -34.43 -4.34 -4.76
C ALA A 108 -34.30 -5.16 -6.06
N GLY A 109 -33.18 -5.90 -6.24
CA GLY A 109 -32.91 -6.67 -7.45
C GLY A 109 -32.32 -5.85 -8.60
N TYR A 110 -32.03 -4.57 -8.40
CA TYR A 110 -31.33 -3.76 -9.39
C TYR A 110 -29.86 -4.18 -9.46
N SER A 111 -29.29 -4.15 -10.67
CA SER A 111 -27.89 -4.48 -10.92
C SER A 111 -27.25 -3.46 -11.85
N VAL A 112 -26.05 -2.99 -11.49
CA VAL A 112 -25.26 -2.02 -12.26
C VAL A 112 -23.82 -2.52 -12.42
N SER A 113 -23.22 -2.29 -13.59
CA SER A 113 -21.82 -2.64 -13.87
C SER A 113 -20.96 -1.38 -13.93
N LEU A 114 -20.20 -1.12 -12.88
CA LEU A 114 -19.34 0.06 -12.77
C LEU A 114 -18.02 -0.17 -13.51
N LYS A 115 -17.50 0.87 -14.17
CA LYS A 115 -16.16 0.90 -14.79
C LYS A 115 -15.23 1.71 -13.90
N MET A 116 -14.23 1.06 -13.31
CA MET A 116 -13.18 1.70 -12.51
C MET A 116 -11.91 1.88 -13.35
N ASP A 117 -11.38 3.09 -13.34
CA ASP A 117 -10.07 3.44 -13.89
C ASP A 117 -8.95 2.74 -13.11
N VAL A 118 -8.02 2.11 -13.82
CA VAL A 118 -6.96 1.27 -13.23
C VAL A 118 -5.67 2.03 -12.91
N THR A 119 -5.61 3.32 -13.25
CA THR A 119 -4.45 4.21 -13.03
C THR A 119 -4.63 5.08 -11.77
N GLY A 120 -5.88 5.47 -11.47
CA GLY A 120 -6.26 6.27 -10.31
C GLY A 120 -7.30 5.63 -9.38
N ALA A 121 -7.78 4.41 -9.67
CA ALA A 121 -8.74 3.67 -8.84
C ALA A 121 -10.05 4.41 -8.53
N PHE A 122 -10.64 5.11 -9.52
CA PHE A 122 -11.93 5.82 -9.40
C PHE A 122 -12.90 5.42 -10.52
N PHE A 123 -14.20 5.58 -10.31
CA PHE A 123 -15.20 5.19 -11.31
C PHE A 123 -15.33 6.24 -12.43
N THR A 124 -15.33 5.80 -13.70
CA THR A 124 -15.43 6.68 -14.89
C THR A 124 -16.75 6.49 -15.66
N ALA A 125 -17.38 5.34 -15.53
CA ALA A 125 -18.65 5.03 -16.18
C ALA A 125 -19.42 3.95 -15.41
N TYR A 126 -20.69 3.74 -15.79
CA TYR A 126 -21.47 2.57 -15.39
C TYR A 126 -22.47 2.16 -16.46
N GLU A 127 -22.84 0.88 -16.46
CA GLU A 127 -23.95 0.31 -17.24
C GLU A 127 -25.11 -0.01 -16.30
N ALA A 128 -26.32 0.35 -16.70
CA ALA A 128 -27.57 0.16 -15.96
C ALA A 128 -28.66 -0.36 -16.92
N GLY A 129 -28.87 -1.68 -16.91
CA GLY A 129 -29.80 -2.34 -17.83
C GLY A 129 -29.38 -2.17 -19.30
N LYS A 130 -30.04 -1.23 -20.00
CA LYS A 130 -29.78 -0.88 -21.42
C LYS A 130 -29.10 0.48 -21.60
N ALA A 131 -28.76 1.15 -20.50
CA ALA A 131 -28.11 2.46 -20.50
C ALA A 131 -26.63 2.34 -20.16
N SER A 132 -25.80 3.13 -20.84
CA SER A 132 -24.38 3.34 -20.55
C SER A 132 -24.16 4.80 -20.19
N CYS A 133 -23.60 5.07 -19.02
CA CYS A 133 -23.45 6.42 -18.48
C CYS A 133 -22.00 6.75 -18.18
N LEU A 134 -21.52 7.87 -18.73
CA LEU A 134 -20.21 8.44 -18.44
C LEU A 134 -20.30 9.37 -17.22
N LEU A 135 -19.35 9.24 -16.29
CA LEU A 135 -19.22 10.10 -15.11
C LEU A 135 -18.19 11.18 -15.40
N LYS A 136 -18.64 12.43 -15.59
CA LYS A 136 -17.74 13.58 -15.72
C LYS A 136 -17.17 13.94 -14.36
N ARG A 137 -15.85 14.15 -14.31
CA ARG A 137 -15.11 14.42 -13.07
C ARG A 137 -14.19 15.63 -13.23
N SER A 138 -13.91 16.33 -12.14
CA SER A 138 -13.03 17.50 -12.12
C SER A 138 -11.61 17.13 -12.54
N PRO A 139 -10.96 17.91 -13.45
CA PRO A 139 -9.55 17.71 -13.82
C PRO A 139 -8.58 17.77 -12.64
N SER A 140 -8.93 18.46 -11.55
CA SER A 140 -8.03 18.76 -10.43
C SER A 140 -8.13 17.80 -9.24
N GLY A 141 -8.92 16.72 -9.33
CA GLY A 141 -9.05 15.78 -8.21
C GLY A 141 -10.14 14.71 -8.29
N GLY A 142 -10.69 14.39 -9.48
CA GLY A 142 -11.62 13.27 -9.64
C GLY A 142 -12.99 13.44 -8.96
N ALA A 143 -13.29 14.60 -8.37
CA ALA A 143 -14.62 14.89 -7.83
C ALA A 143 -15.68 14.81 -8.94
N PHE A 144 -16.79 14.14 -8.68
CA PHE A 144 -17.90 14.02 -9.63
C PHE A 144 -18.56 15.40 -9.89
N SER A 145 -18.79 15.76 -11.15
CA SER A 145 -19.47 17.01 -11.54
C SER A 145 -20.85 16.76 -12.14
N SER A 146 -20.95 15.85 -13.11
CA SER A 146 -22.20 15.51 -13.79
C SER A 146 -22.08 14.16 -14.51
N ALA A 147 -23.18 13.64 -15.05
CA ALA A 147 -23.16 12.45 -15.89
C ALA A 147 -23.81 12.71 -17.25
N THR A 148 -23.49 11.84 -18.20
CA THR A 148 -24.14 11.80 -19.51
C THR A 148 -24.47 10.34 -19.82
N CYS A 149 -25.76 10.06 -20.00
CA CYS A 149 -26.27 8.72 -20.26
C CYS A 149 -26.70 8.54 -21.71
N TYR A 150 -26.43 7.35 -22.25
CA TYR A 150 -26.81 6.89 -23.57
C TYR A 150 -27.64 5.62 -23.40
N VAL A 151 -28.87 5.60 -23.92
CA VAL A 151 -29.72 4.41 -23.96
C VAL A 151 -29.69 3.86 -25.38
N ASP A 152 -29.48 2.55 -25.54
CA ASP A 152 -29.49 1.93 -26.88
C ASP A 152 -30.89 2.05 -27.53
N PRO A 153 -31.04 2.81 -28.63
CA PRO A 153 -32.34 3.03 -29.25
C PRO A 153 -32.88 1.77 -29.95
N TRP A 154 -32.04 0.78 -30.28
CA TRP A 154 -32.48 -0.45 -30.97
C TRP A 154 -33.14 -1.45 -30.02
N ALA A 155 -33.05 -1.21 -28.70
CA ALA A 155 -33.63 -2.03 -27.67
C ALA A 155 -35.02 -1.54 -27.19
N LEU A 156 -35.57 -0.48 -27.81
CA LEU A 156 -36.92 0.05 -27.56
C LEU A 156 -37.90 -0.40 -28.65
N THR A 157 -38.58 -1.52 -28.43
CA THR A 157 -39.67 -2.00 -29.30
C THR A 157 -40.99 -1.25 -29.06
N SER A 158 -40.95 0.09 -29.00
CA SER A 158 -42.13 0.97 -29.10
C SER A 158 -41.72 2.45 -29.23
N ALA A 159 -42.04 3.05 -30.38
CA ALA A 159 -42.28 4.48 -30.61
C ALA A 159 -41.21 5.51 -30.17
N SER A 160 -40.36 5.89 -31.14
CA SER A 160 -40.01 7.28 -31.47
C SER A 160 -39.52 8.23 -30.37
N THR A 161 -38.20 8.21 -30.12
CA THR A 161 -37.39 9.43 -29.92
C THR A 161 -35.97 9.18 -30.45
N SER A 162 -35.29 10.25 -30.90
CA SER A 162 -33.85 10.24 -31.13
C SER A 162 -33.11 9.92 -29.82
N PRO A 163 -31.82 9.46 -29.84
CA PRO A 163 -31.06 9.23 -28.61
C PRO A 163 -31.07 10.49 -27.73
N GLU A 164 -31.80 10.41 -26.63
CA GLU A 164 -32.07 11.54 -25.75
C GLU A 164 -30.87 11.75 -24.83
N LEU A 165 -30.11 12.82 -25.10
CA LEU A 165 -28.98 13.23 -24.28
C LEU A 165 -29.49 13.75 -22.94
N ILE A 166 -29.61 12.86 -21.95
CA ILE A 166 -29.75 13.26 -20.54
C ILE A 166 -28.37 13.75 -20.09
N ALA A 167 -28.11 15.03 -20.37
CA ALA A 167 -26.99 15.77 -19.80
C ALA A 167 -27.43 16.34 -18.44
N GLY A 168 -26.73 15.98 -17.38
CA GLY A 168 -26.95 16.60 -16.08
C GLY A 168 -26.35 18.00 -16.01
N ASP A 169 -27.00 18.89 -15.27
CA ASP A 169 -26.50 20.24 -14.98
C ASP A 169 -25.19 20.17 -14.16
N ASP A 170 -24.40 21.23 -14.20
CA ASP A 170 -23.10 21.28 -13.51
C ASP A 170 -23.31 21.40 -11.99
N LEU A 171 -23.19 20.28 -11.27
CA LEU A 171 -23.24 20.29 -9.81
C LEU A 171 -21.97 20.92 -9.26
N GLY A 172 -22.03 22.25 -9.07
CA GLY A 172 -21.03 22.99 -8.30
C GLY A 172 -20.76 22.28 -6.96
N ALA A 173 -19.49 22.33 -6.51
CA ALA A 173 -18.79 21.31 -5.70
C ALA A 173 -19.38 20.85 -4.34
N SER A 174 -20.61 21.21 -3.99
CA SER A 174 -21.39 20.57 -2.93
C SER A 174 -22.03 19.25 -3.42
N ALA A 175 -21.21 18.21 -3.58
CA ALA A 175 -21.73 16.84 -3.60
C ALA A 175 -22.58 16.61 -2.35
N ALA A 176 -23.65 15.82 -2.46
CA ALA A 176 -24.55 15.53 -1.34
C ALA A 176 -23.88 14.54 -0.36
N ALA A 177 -22.87 15.01 0.36
CA ALA A 177 -22.09 14.22 1.28
C ALA A 177 -22.93 13.78 2.47
N ALA A 178 -23.04 12.46 2.68
CA ALA A 178 -23.56 11.94 3.93
C ALA A 178 -22.52 12.21 5.03
N ALA A 179 -22.94 12.81 6.15
CA ALA A 179 -22.06 12.96 7.32
C ALA A 179 -21.50 11.61 7.83
N THR A 180 -22.15 10.51 7.47
CA THR A 180 -21.66 9.15 7.70
C THR A 180 -22.19 8.19 6.63
N TRP A 181 -21.30 7.51 5.92
CA TRP A 181 -21.60 6.51 4.89
C TRP A 181 -21.84 5.13 5.51
N LYS A 182 -23.02 4.56 5.29
CA LYS A 182 -23.48 3.30 5.90
C LYS A 182 -23.85 2.27 4.83
N ALA A 183 -23.98 1.00 5.25
CA ALA A 183 -24.35 -0.12 4.37
C ALA A 183 -25.61 0.14 3.52
N LYS A 184 -26.60 0.86 4.07
CA LYS A 184 -27.82 1.26 3.35
C LYS A 184 -27.59 2.26 2.22
N ASP A 185 -26.56 3.10 2.32
CA ASP A 185 -26.32 4.16 1.34
C ASP A 185 -25.68 3.58 0.07
N LEU A 186 -24.90 2.49 0.21
CA LEU A 186 -24.46 1.68 -0.93
C LEU A 186 -25.62 0.89 -1.59
N ASP A 187 -26.59 0.42 -0.80
CA ASP A 187 -27.79 -0.25 -1.32
C ASP A 187 -28.70 0.73 -2.10
N GLU A 188 -28.91 1.95 -1.59
CA GLU A 188 -29.61 3.03 -2.29
C GLU A 188 -28.81 3.57 -3.49
N ALA A 189 -27.47 3.56 -3.44
CA ALA A 189 -26.63 3.96 -4.55
C ALA A 189 -26.89 3.11 -5.81
N VAL A 190 -26.99 1.79 -5.66
CA VAL A 190 -27.32 0.88 -6.78
C VAL A 190 -28.69 1.21 -7.38
N SER A 191 -29.72 1.44 -6.55
CA SER A 191 -31.05 1.87 -7.03
C SER A 191 -30.97 3.20 -7.78
N SER A 192 -30.22 4.16 -7.24
CA SER A 192 -30.12 5.51 -7.80
C SER A 192 -29.37 5.54 -9.14
N LEU A 193 -28.27 4.78 -9.25
CA LEU A 193 -27.54 4.57 -10.50
C LEU A 193 -28.41 3.85 -11.53
N TYR A 194 -29.17 2.83 -11.12
CA TYR A 194 -30.03 2.09 -12.05
C TYR A 194 -31.20 2.93 -12.60
N LEU A 195 -31.77 3.81 -11.77
CA LEU A 195 -32.98 4.56 -12.10
C LEU A 195 -32.71 5.93 -12.76
N TYR A 196 -31.53 6.52 -12.56
CA TYR A 196 -31.16 7.82 -13.16
C TYR A 196 -31.33 7.90 -14.69
N PRO A 197 -30.89 6.90 -15.50
CA PRO A 197 -30.99 6.97 -16.96
C PRO A 197 -32.42 6.93 -17.49
N THR A 198 -33.40 6.62 -16.64
CA THR A 198 -34.83 6.60 -16.96
C THR A 198 -35.59 7.79 -16.38
N GLY A 199 -34.89 8.80 -15.87
CA GLY A 199 -35.47 9.97 -15.19
C GLY A 199 -36.05 9.68 -13.79
N ASN A 200 -35.96 8.43 -13.30
CA ASN A 200 -36.56 7.99 -12.05
C ASN A 200 -35.67 8.22 -10.80
N ALA A 201 -34.49 8.83 -10.97
CA ALA A 201 -33.67 9.34 -9.87
C ALA A 201 -33.14 10.74 -10.22
N THR A 202 -33.04 11.62 -9.22
CA THR A 202 -32.54 12.99 -9.41
C THR A 202 -31.01 13.03 -9.42
N GLU A 203 -30.43 14.08 -9.98
CA GLU A 203 -28.98 14.34 -9.96
C GLU A 203 -28.40 14.34 -8.54
N LYS A 204 -29.15 14.86 -7.55
CA LYS A 204 -28.76 14.80 -6.14
C LYS A 204 -28.62 13.36 -5.64
N LYS A 205 -29.52 12.45 -6.05
CA LYS A 205 -29.40 11.02 -5.74
C LYS A 205 -28.23 10.37 -6.47
N LEU A 206 -27.99 10.73 -7.73
CA LEU A 206 -26.81 10.27 -8.48
C LEU A 206 -25.50 10.72 -7.81
N SER A 207 -25.38 11.99 -7.43
CA SER A 207 -24.20 12.54 -6.75
C SER A 207 -23.91 11.84 -5.43
N ALA A 208 -24.96 11.58 -4.62
CA ALA A 208 -24.84 10.78 -3.41
C ALA A 208 -24.43 9.32 -3.71
N ALA A 209 -24.97 8.71 -4.76
CA ALA A 209 -24.64 7.34 -5.17
C ALA A 209 -23.20 7.18 -5.66
N VAL A 210 -22.71 8.11 -6.48
CA VAL A 210 -21.31 8.16 -6.94
C VAL A 210 -20.37 8.37 -5.75
N SER A 211 -20.73 9.24 -4.81
CA SER A 211 -19.96 9.46 -3.58
C SER A 211 -19.93 8.20 -2.69
N ALA A 212 -21.03 7.45 -2.59
CA ALA A 212 -21.10 6.20 -1.85
C ALA A 212 -20.16 5.13 -2.43
N ILE A 213 -20.13 4.93 -3.75
CA ILE A 213 -19.21 3.97 -4.38
C ILE A 213 -17.75 4.43 -4.28
N ASP A 214 -17.46 5.72 -4.42
CA ASP A 214 -16.10 6.26 -4.25
C ASP A 214 -15.57 6.07 -2.82
N VAL A 215 -16.41 6.21 -1.79
CA VAL A 215 -15.99 5.98 -0.38
C VAL A 215 -15.96 4.49 -0.07
N MET A 216 -17.04 3.76 -0.34
CA MET A 216 -17.24 2.40 0.13
C MET A 216 -16.62 1.32 -0.77
N ILE A 217 -16.09 1.68 -1.95
CA ILE A 217 -15.36 0.76 -2.84
C ILE A 217 -13.98 1.30 -3.17
N ALA A 218 -13.87 2.46 -3.83
CA ALA A 218 -12.57 3.00 -4.25
C ALA A 218 -11.67 3.33 -3.06
N SER A 219 -12.14 4.19 -2.15
CA SER A 219 -11.36 4.58 -0.96
C SER A 219 -11.13 3.39 0.00
N ALA A 220 -12.06 2.44 0.06
CA ALA A 220 -11.87 1.18 0.79
C ALA A 220 -10.79 0.28 0.16
N ALA A 221 -10.71 0.21 -1.17
CA ALA A 221 -9.64 -0.49 -1.87
C ALA A 221 -8.27 0.20 -1.63
N THR A 222 -8.22 1.53 -1.63
CA THR A 222 -6.97 2.27 -1.39
C THR A 222 -6.50 2.22 0.07
N PHE A 223 -7.40 2.42 1.04
CA PHE A 223 -7.04 2.60 2.46
C PHE A 223 -7.61 1.47 3.35
N PRO A 224 -6.76 0.65 4.01
CA PRO A 224 -7.20 -0.38 4.96
C PRO A 224 -8.10 0.16 6.08
N TYR A 225 -7.85 1.39 6.54
CA TYR A 225 -8.70 2.09 7.52
C TYR A 225 -10.16 2.19 7.05
N VAL A 226 -10.39 2.65 5.80
CA VAL A 226 -11.75 2.84 5.26
C VAL A 226 -12.44 1.49 5.08
N GLN A 227 -11.73 0.48 4.57
CA GLN A 227 -12.25 -0.90 4.51
C GLN A 227 -12.74 -1.38 5.88
N ARG A 228 -11.94 -1.22 6.94
CA ARG A 228 -12.31 -1.66 8.29
C ARG A 228 -13.52 -0.91 8.83
N ARG A 229 -13.63 0.40 8.60
CA ARG A 229 -14.80 1.20 8.98
C ARG A 229 -16.07 0.77 8.24
N VAL A 230 -16.00 0.49 6.93
CA VAL A 230 -17.16 -0.02 6.18
C VAL A 230 -17.52 -1.44 6.64
N SER A 231 -16.53 -2.32 6.80
CA SER A 231 -16.68 -3.70 7.27
C SER A 231 -17.42 -3.77 8.61
N ALA A 232 -16.95 -3.02 9.63
CA ALA A 232 -17.63 -2.92 10.92
C ALA A 232 -19.06 -2.35 10.74
N GLY A 233 -19.21 -1.34 9.89
CA GLY A 233 -20.49 -0.73 9.51
C GLY A 233 -21.51 -1.68 8.89
N MET A 234 -21.10 -2.80 8.28
CA MET A 234 -22.00 -3.86 7.81
C MET A 234 -22.63 -4.65 8.97
N ARG A 235 -22.03 -4.63 10.16
CA ARG A 235 -22.52 -5.32 11.36
C ARG A 235 -23.24 -4.39 12.33
N ASP A 236 -22.68 -3.20 12.59
CA ASP A 236 -23.16 -2.29 13.65
C ASP A 236 -23.99 -1.09 13.14
N GLY A 237 -23.99 -0.83 11.82
CA GLY A 237 -24.69 0.30 11.22
C GLY A 237 -24.06 1.67 11.49
N ASN A 238 -22.86 1.73 12.07
CA ASN A 238 -22.15 2.98 12.37
C ASN A 238 -21.49 3.55 11.11
N GLY A 239 -20.76 2.74 10.33
CA GLY A 239 -20.21 3.16 9.02
C GLY A 239 -18.97 4.06 9.08
N VAL A 240 -18.73 4.81 7.99
CA VAL A 240 -17.58 5.71 7.81
C VAL A 240 -18.01 7.16 7.93
N SER A 241 -17.51 7.88 8.93
CA SER A 241 -17.73 9.33 9.05
C SER A 241 -17.08 10.07 7.88
N ASP A 242 -17.74 11.09 7.33
CA ASP A 242 -17.09 12.05 6.43
C ASP A 242 -16.38 13.12 7.26
N ASP A 243 -15.34 12.68 7.97
CA ASP A 243 -14.50 13.52 8.83
C ASP A 243 -13.14 13.83 8.19
N GLY A 244 -12.34 14.63 8.90
CA GLY A 244 -11.01 15.03 8.44
C GLY A 244 -10.07 13.86 8.11
N SER A 245 -10.24 12.68 8.71
CA SER A 245 -9.42 11.51 8.37
C SER A 245 -9.76 10.94 7.00
N LEU A 246 -11.05 10.80 6.67
CA LEU A 246 -11.48 10.36 5.34
C LEU A 246 -11.10 11.41 4.27
N GLN A 247 -11.36 12.68 4.56
CA GLN A 247 -11.13 13.79 3.63
C GLN A 247 -9.63 13.99 3.35
N THR A 248 -8.78 13.95 4.37
CA THR A 248 -7.33 14.10 4.18
C THR A 248 -6.69 12.87 3.55
N LEU A 249 -7.09 11.64 3.89
CA LEU A 249 -6.62 10.44 3.19
C LEU A 249 -6.88 10.52 1.67
N ARG A 250 -8.13 10.81 1.29
CA ARG A 250 -8.55 10.88 -0.12
C ARG A 250 -7.82 12.00 -0.87
N SER A 251 -7.79 13.22 -0.31
CA SER A 251 -7.19 14.39 -0.98
C SER A 251 -5.66 14.37 -1.01
N ARG A 252 -4.99 13.70 -0.05
CA ARG A 252 -3.52 13.64 0.03
C ARG A 252 -2.92 12.39 -0.61
N TRP A 253 -3.72 11.39 -1.01
CA TRP A 253 -3.20 10.14 -1.59
C TRP A 253 -2.33 10.31 -2.84
N PRO A 254 -2.62 11.21 -3.80
CA PRO A 254 -1.70 11.48 -4.92
C PRO A 254 -0.34 12.01 -4.44
N THR A 255 -0.34 12.98 -3.52
CA THR A 255 0.88 13.55 -2.92
C THR A 255 1.66 12.51 -2.12
N LEU A 256 0.99 11.67 -1.34
CA LEU A 256 1.61 10.57 -0.60
C LEU A 256 2.20 9.52 -1.54
N SER A 257 1.50 9.22 -2.64
CA SER A 257 1.97 8.27 -3.66
C SER A 257 3.26 8.73 -4.31
N SER A 258 3.31 9.99 -4.75
CA SER A 258 4.52 10.62 -5.28
C SER A 258 5.65 10.65 -4.23
N ALA A 259 5.39 11.19 -3.04
CA ALA A 259 6.39 11.30 -1.98
C ALA A 259 7.03 9.95 -1.58
N VAL A 260 6.26 8.86 -1.59
CA VAL A 260 6.78 7.50 -1.37
C VAL A 260 7.61 6.98 -2.55
N GLN A 261 7.23 7.29 -3.80
CA GLN A 261 8.00 6.93 -5.00
C GLN A 261 9.32 7.72 -5.10
N GLU A 262 9.31 9.00 -4.74
CA GLU A 262 10.49 9.86 -4.69
C GLU A 262 11.39 9.62 -3.46
N SER A 263 10.91 8.89 -2.45
CA SER A 263 11.60 8.70 -1.16
C SER A 263 13.03 8.14 -1.29
N PHE A 264 13.98 8.74 -0.56
CA PHE A 264 15.37 8.28 -0.53
C PHE A 264 15.69 7.60 0.79
N GLN A 265 16.20 6.37 0.69
CA GLN A 265 16.61 5.56 1.85
C GLN A 265 15.51 5.45 2.93
N GLY A 266 14.25 5.38 2.49
CA GLY A 266 13.05 5.27 3.34
C GLY A 266 12.50 6.60 3.87
N SER A 267 13.16 7.74 3.65
CA SER A 267 12.69 9.07 4.05
C SER A 267 12.01 9.82 2.89
N LEU A 268 10.89 10.49 3.19
CA LEU A 268 10.18 11.35 2.25
C LEU A 268 10.83 12.73 2.22
N ALA A 269 11.09 13.26 1.01
CA ALA A 269 11.62 14.60 0.82
C ALA A 269 10.62 15.69 1.26
N ALA A 270 9.34 15.47 0.94
CA ALA A 270 8.21 16.29 1.35
C ALA A 270 7.29 15.46 2.27
N PRO A 271 7.30 15.71 3.59
CA PRO A 271 6.38 15.05 4.51
C PRO A 271 4.91 15.38 4.21
N VAL A 272 4.03 14.39 4.40
CA VAL A 272 2.58 14.54 4.14
C VAL A 272 1.81 14.47 5.46
N SER A 273 1.03 15.51 5.75
CA SER A 273 0.18 15.56 6.95
C SER A 273 -1.19 14.94 6.67
N ILE A 274 -1.62 14.04 7.56
CA ILE A 274 -2.93 13.35 7.53
C ILE A 274 -3.63 13.63 8.86
N GLN A 275 -4.94 13.89 8.82
CA GLN A 275 -5.72 14.11 10.03
C GLN A 275 -6.29 12.78 10.56
N ARG A 276 -6.47 12.70 11.87
CA ARG A 276 -7.08 11.58 12.59
C ARG A 276 -8.57 11.84 12.83
N SER A 277 -9.34 10.79 13.09
CA SER A 277 -10.77 10.91 13.43
C SER A 277 -11.02 11.74 14.70
N ASN A 278 -10.04 11.84 15.60
CA ASN A 278 -10.07 12.72 16.78
C ASN A 278 -9.62 14.18 16.49
N GLY A 279 -9.43 14.56 15.23
CA GLY A 279 -9.01 15.89 14.80
C GLY A 279 -7.51 16.19 14.91
N ALA A 280 -6.72 15.36 15.59
CA ALA A 280 -5.27 15.53 15.69
C ALA A 280 -4.58 15.23 14.34
N TRP A 281 -3.39 15.81 14.12
CA TRP A 281 -2.62 15.61 12.90
C TRP A 281 -1.45 14.65 13.11
N ILE A 282 -1.19 13.79 12.13
CA ILE A 282 0.03 12.99 12.02
C ILE A 282 0.83 13.45 10.80
N THR A 283 2.15 13.38 10.89
CA THR A 283 3.07 13.67 9.80
C THR A 283 3.69 12.37 9.31
N VAL A 284 3.52 12.07 8.02
CA VAL A 284 4.15 10.94 7.34
C VAL A 284 5.39 11.45 6.63
N ASP A 285 6.57 11.18 7.22
CA ASP A 285 7.87 11.62 6.69
C ASP A 285 8.80 10.47 6.28
N ASN A 286 8.30 9.23 6.36
CA ASN A 286 9.04 8.02 6.06
C ASN A 286 8.09 6.91 5.56
N VAL A 287 8.65 5.95 4.82
CA VAL A 287 7.89 4.87 4.18
C VAL A 287 7.29 3.89 5.20
N ARG A 288 7.94 3.65 6.35
CA ARG A 288 7.42 2.76 7.40
C ARG A 288 6.08 3.27 7.94
N THR A 289 5.94 4.59 8.11
CA THR A 289 4.68 5.22 8.51
C THR A 289 3.65 5.23 7.38
N ALA A 290 4.07 5.33 6.11
CA ALA A 290 3.16 5.32 4.95
C ALA A 290 2.57 3.93 4.65
N ALA A 291 3.37 2.87 4.72
CA ALA A 291 3.00 1.50 4.32
C ALA A 291 1.70 0.95 4.93
N PRO A 292 1.39 1.10 6.24
CA PRO A 292 0.12 0.62 6.81
C PRO A 292 -1.11 1.46 6.42
N LEU A 293 -0.94 2.62 5.79
CA LEU A 293 -2.04 3.55 5.49
C LEU A 293 -2.66 3.30 4.10
N VAL A 294 -1.91 2.68 3.19
CA VAL A 294 -2.28 2.49 1.77
C VAL A 294 -2.01 1.07 1.31
N SER A 295 -2.92 0.51 0.51
CA SER A 295 -2.76 -0.81 -0.12
C SER A 295 -1.99 -0.74 -1.44
N PHE A 296 -2.06 0.40 -2.13
CA PHE A 296 -1.34 0.69 -3.36
C PHE A 296 -1.15 2.21 -3.53
N LEU A 297 -0.21 2.59 -4.39
CA LEU A 297 0.10 3.98 -4.75
C LEU A 297 -0.44 4.30 -6.14
N GLN A 298 -0.87 5.54 -6.36
CA GLN A 298 -1.04 6.06 -7.72
C GLN A 298 0.33 6.11 -8.42
N HIS A 299 0.40 5.81 -9.71
CA HIS A 299 1.65 5.94 -10.46
C HIS A 299 2.09 7.41 -10.47
N ASP A 300 3.36 7.68 -10.16
CA ASP A 300 3.92 9.02 -10.32
C ASP A 300 4.31 9.23 -11.80
N ASP A 301 3.80 10.29 -12.42
CA ASP A 301 4.12 10.64 -13.82
C ASP A 301 5.51 11.27 -13.97
N CYS A 302 6.20 11.49 -12.86
CA CYS A 302 7.56 11.99 -12.83
C CYS A 302 8.51 11.06 -13.63
N LYS A 303 9.23 11.63 -14.61
CA LYS A 303 10.16 10.86 -15.44
C LYS A 303 11.50 10.66 -14.74
N ALA A 304 11.78 9.41 -14.36
CA ALA A 304 13.06 9.01 -13.80
C ALA A 304 14.21 9.37 -14.77
N ALA A 305 15.27 9.99 -14.24
CA ALA A 305 16.40 10.44 -15.04
C ALA A 305 17.29 9.25 -15.48
N THR A 306 16.96 8.62 -16.61
CA THR A 306 17.85 7.68 -17.28
C THR A 306 19.04 8.40 -17.91
N SER A 307 20.24 7.97 -17.55
CA SER A 307 21.49 8.54 -18.05
C SER A 307 21.85 8.01 -19.44
N SER A 308 21.14 8.42 -20.49
CA SER A 308 21.58 8.24 -21.90
C SER A 308 20.76 9.04 -22.94
N SER A 309 21.38 10.12 -23.42
CA SER A 309 21.44 10.61 -24.82
C SER A 309 20.20 10.79 -25.74
N SER A 310 20.36 11.83 -26.58
CA SER A 310 19.75 12.08 -27.91
C SER A 310 18.27 12.47 -28.00
N SER A 311 18.08 13.74 -28.37
CA SER A 311 16.85 14.32 -28.89
C SER A 311 16.52 13.84 -30.31
N SER A 312 15.30 13.33 -30.52
CA SER A 312 14.66 13.28 -31.83
C SER A 312 13.18 13.68 -31.70
N SER A 313 12.88 14.90 -32.15
CA SER A 313 11.57 15.54 -32.02
C SER A 313 10.59 15.07 -33.10
N SER A 314 9.81 14.03 -32.81
CA SER A 314 8.65 13.64 -33.62
C SER A 314 7.38 14.27 -33.06
N HIS A 315 6.86 15.30 -33.74
CA HIS A 315 5.60 15.96 -33.37
C HIS A 315 4.42 15.20 -34.02
N PRO A 316 3.37 14.79 -33.28
CA PRO A 316 2.12 14.39 -33.89
C PRO A 316 1.40 15.64 -34.43
N MET A 317 1.07 15.65 -35.73
CA MET A 317 0.24 16.71 -36.30
C MET A 317 -1.20 16.58 -35.78
N VAL A 318 -1.73 17.66 -35.21
CA VAL A 318 -3.17 17.81 -34.92
C VAL A 318 -3.67 19.06 -35.62
N ILE A 319 -4.60 18.85 -36.56
CA ILE A 319 -5.30 19.94 -37.25
C ILE A 319 -6.20 20.63 -36.22
N ARG A 320 -6.02 21.94 -36.03
CA ARG A 320 -6.92 22.78 -35.22
C ARG A 320 -7.80 23.62 -36.14
N SER A 321 -9.10 23.64 -35.87
CA SER A 321 -10.05 24.60 -36.44
C SER A 321 -9.80 26.01 -35.87
N VAL A 322 -10.15 27.03 -36.65
CA VAL A 322 -9.71 28.43 -36.50
C VAL A 322 -10.83 29.29 -35.90
N LEU A 323 -10.46 30.48 -35.39
CA LEU A 323 -11.27 31.60 -34.86
C LEU A 323 -11.69 31.44 -33.38
N GLU A 324 -11.47 32.43 -32.49
CA GLU A 324 -10.93 33.79 -32.66
C GLU A 324 -10.14 34.26 -31.41
N GLU A 325 -9.16 35.14 -31.61
CA GLU A 325 -8.44 35.93 -30.57
C GLU A 325 -9.34 37.13 -30.15
N GLU A 326 -9.23 37.87 -29.06
CA GLU A 326 -8.13 38.48 -28.30
C GLU A 326 -8.58 38.58 -26.80
N GLU A 327 -7.86 39.01 -25.76
CA GLU A 327 -6.66 39.86 -25.61
C GLU A 327 -6.10 39.63 -24.18
N ALA A 328 -4.83 39.22 -23.98
CA ALA A 328 -4.16 39.20 -22.66
C ALA A 328 -2.64 38.93 -22.73
N ALA A 329 -1.88 39.68 -23.53
CA ALA A 329 -0.43 39.52 -23.62
C ALA A 329 0.31 40.18 -22.45
N ALA A 330 0.38 39.53 -21.28
CA ALA A 330 1.26 39.92 -20.18
C ALA A 330 1.78 38.73 -19.34
N MET A 331 3.07 38.43 -19.48
CA MET A 331 3.91 37.68 -18.53
C MET A 331 3.41 36.30 -18.05
N VAL A 332 3.62 35.25 -18.87
CA VAL A 332 3.75 33.87 -18.37
C VAL A 332 5.14 33.33 -18.73
N ALA A 333 6.06 33.39 -17.77
CA ALA A 333 7.24 32.53 -17.76
C ALA A 333 6.86 31.22 -17.06
N GLY A 334 7.28 30.08 -17.63
CA GLY A 334 7.06 28.76 -17.02
C GLY A 334 5.92 27.94 -17.64
N VAL A 335 6.07 27.54 -18.91
CA VAL A 335 5.50 26.26 -19.33
C VAL A 335 6.49 25.20 -18.85
N ASP A 336 6.22 24.63 -17.67
CA ASP A 336 7.13 23.67 -17.06
C ASP A 336 7.31 22.43 -17.95
N ALA A 337 8.57 22.12 -18.25
CA ALA A 337 8.94 20.79 -18.71
C ALA A 337 8.57 19.76 -17.62
N PRO A 338 8.21 18.51 -17.96
CA PRO A 338 7.85 17.50 -16.97
C PRO A 338 8.97 17.39 -15.92
N ALA A 339 8.57 17.54 -14.65
CA ALA A 339 9.50 17.58 -13.52
C ALA A 339 10.40 16.34 -13.55
N LYS A 340 11.72 16.57 -13.54
CA LYS A 340 12.71 15.50 -13.43
C LYS A 340 12.72 15.01 -11.99
N CYS A 341 12.65 13.69 -11.79
CA CYS A 341 12.68 13.13 -10.42
C CYS A 341 14.09 13.26 -9.84
N SER A 342 14.39 14.42 -9.27
CA SER A 342 15.60 14.62 -8.48
C SER A 342 15.38 14.00 -7.10
N LYS A 343 15.69 12.70 -7.01
CA LYS A 343 15.65 11.96 -5.75
C LYS A 343 16.44 12.71 -4.68
N ALA A 344 15.75 13.25 -3.69
CA ALA A 344 16.33 14.21 -2.75
C ALA A 344 17.41 13.57 -1.86
N GLU A 345 18.22 14.43 -1.22
CA GLU A 345 19.18 14.04 -0.19
C GLU A 345 18.64 14.48 1.19
N PRO A 346 17.67 13.74 1.77
CA PRO A 346 16.97 14.15 2.98
C PRO A 346 17.94 14.28 4.15
N THR A 347 17.73 15.31 4.97
CA THR A 347 18.44 15.52 6.23
C THR A 347 17.45 15.34 7.37
N VAL A 348 17.55 14.21 8.06
CA VAL A 348 16.62 13.77 9.10
C VAL A 348 17.38 13.14 10.26
N ARG A 349 16.72 12.87 11.39
CA ARG A 349 17.31 12.04 12.44
C ARG A 349 17.21 10.57 12.07
N ILE A 350 18.11 9.76 12.63
CA ILE A 350 18.04 8.30 12.55
C ILE A 350 17.58 7.83 13.92
N VAL A 351 16.32 7.41 14.02
CA VAL A 351 15.69 7.00 15.28
C VAL A 351 15.59 5.48 15.31
N GLY A 352 15.93 4.86 16.45
CA GLY A 352 15.98 3.41 16.59
C GLY A 352 15.55 2.96 17.99
N PRO A 353 16.29 2.04 18.64
CA PRO A 353 15.91 1.40 19.90
C PRO A 353 15.39 2.36 20.97
N GLU A 354 14.26 2.02 21.59
CA GLU A 354 13.58 2.84 22.62
C GLU A 354 13.18 4.26 22.16
N GLY A 355 13.17 4.52 20.85
CA GLY A 355 12.95 5.86 20.30
C GLY A 355 14.14 6.81 20.47
N ARG A 356 15.36 6.28 20.69
CA ARG A 356 16.59 7.08 20.78
C ARG A 356 17.18 7.36 19.40
N CYS A 357 17.90 8.48 19.30
CA CYS A 357 18.54 8.97 18.09
C CYS A 357 20.01 8.60 18.03
N VAL A 358 20.51 8.34 16.81
CA VAL A 358 21.94 8.27 16.49
C VAL A 358 22.56 9.66 16.66
N ASP A 359 23.57 9.78 17.53
CA ASP A 359 24.07 11.04 18.08
C ASP A 359 25.61 11.09 18.03
N VAL A 360 26.17 12.23 17.59
CA VAL A 360 27.60 12.54 17.73
C VAL A 360 27.82 13.20 19.10
N PRO A 361 28.53 12.56 20.06
CA PRO A 361 28.58 13.02 21.44
C PRO A 361 29.00 14.48 21.58
N TYR A 362 28.29 15.23 22.42
CA TYR A 362 28.61 16.63 22.77
C TYR A 362 28.76 17.61 21.58
N ASN A 363 28.28 17.25 20.38
CA ASN A 363 28.54 17.99 19.14
C ASN A 363 30.05 18.07 18.77
N TRP A 364 30.86 17.11 19.24
CA TRP A 364 32.31 17.08 19.03
C TRP A 364 32.70 16.24 17.81
N TYR A 365 33.00 16.93 16.72
CA TYR A 365 33.45 16.34 15.47
C TYR A 365 34.97 16.34 15.35
N TYR A 366 35.54 15.15 15.35
CA TYR A 366 36.93 14.86 15.03
C TYR A 366 37.02 13.42 14.52
N SER A 367 38.07 13.10 13.76
CA SER A 367 38.28 11.77 13.18
C SER A 367 38.26 10.67 14.27
N GLY A 368 37.42 9.65 14.08
CA GLY A 368 37.28 8.54 15.02
C GLY A 368 36.39 8.81 16.24
N SER A 369 35.73 9.98 16.32
CA SER A 369 34.74 10.30 17.36
C SER A 369 33.58 9.30 17.32
N GLN A 370 33.36 8.62 18.45
CA GLN A 370 32.43 7.48 18.56
C GLN A 370 30.97 7.93 18.49
N VAL A 371 30.18 7.37 17.58
CA VAL A 371 28.73 7.64 17.52
C VAL A 371 28.01 6.84 18.62
N GLN A 372 26.99 7.44 19.24
CA GLN A 372 26.25 6.87 20.37
C GLN A 372 24.72 6.93 20.17
N LEU A 373 23.98 6.28 21.06
CA LEU A 373 22.56 6.58 21.28
C LEU A 373 22.38 7.73 22.27
N TRP A 374 21.49 8.66 21.92
CA TRP A 374 21.03 9.71 22.82
C TRP A 374 19.51 9.93 22.71
N SER A 375 18.93 10.58 23.72
CA SER A 375 17.56 11.09 23.61
C SER A 375 17.45 12.03 22.40
N CYS A 376 16.38 11.90 21.62
CA CYS A 376 16.20 12.74 20.44
C CYS A 376 16.02 14.22 20.83
N LYS A 377 16.79 15.10 20.19
CA LYS A 377 16.82 16.56 20.41
C LYS A 377 16.01 17.31 19.36
N SER A 378 16.10 18.64 19.34
CA SER A 378 15.43 19.49 18.34
C SER A 378 16.05 19.33 16.94
N THR A 379 15.42 19.94 15.92
CA THR A 379 16.01 20.03 14.57
C THR A 379 17.08 21.12 14.44
N ALA A 380 17.42 21.85 15.50
CA ALA A 380 18.59 22.73 15.53
C ALA A 380 19.88 22.00 15.94
N ASP A 381 19.75 20.82 16.56
CA ASP A 381 20.87 20.03 17.07
C ASP A 381 21.52 19.22 15.95
N VAL A 382 22.44 19.85 15.21
CA VAL A 382 23.13 19.23 14.05
C VAL A 382 23.78 17.88 14.36
N ASN A 383 24.17 17.62 15.61
CA ASN A 383 24.77 16.36 16.07
C ASN A 383 23.84 15.14 16.04
N GLN A 384 22.57 15.31 15.68
CA GLN A 384 21.62 14.21 15.40
C GLN A 384 21.01 14.28 14.00
N LEU A 385 21.44 15.24 13.17
CA LEU A 385 20.93 15.39 11.81
C LEU A 385 21.85 14.68 10.82
N TRP A 386 21.28 13.75 10.07
CA TRP A 386 21.98 12.90 9.13
C TRP A 386 21.43 13.13 7.73
N THR A 387 22.27 13.69 6.85
CA THR A 387 21.99 13.82 5.41
C THR A 387 22.32 12.51 4.71
N PHE A 388 21.32 11.89 4.10
CA PHE A 388 21.50 10.72 3.25
C PHE A 388 21.89 11.18 1.84
N LYS A 389 23.12 10.88 1.41
CA LYS A 389 23.68 11.32 0.12
C LYS A 389 23.49 10.28 -0.98
N ARG A 390 23.40 10.74 -2.24
CA ARG A 390 23.25 9.86 -3.41
C ARG A 390 24.48 9.00 -3.72
N ASP A 391 25.65 9.39 -3.21
CA ASP A 391 26.86 8.54 -3.21
C ASP A 391 26.77 7.36 -2.23
N GLY A 392 25.72 7.30 -1.40
CA GLY A 392 25.48 6.29 -0.37
C GLY A 392 26.16 6.59 0.97
N THR A 393 26.86 7.72 1.12
CA THR A 393 27.33 8.19 2.42
C THR A 393 26.17 8.74 3.26
N ILE A 394 26.29 8.61 4.57
CA ILE A 394 25.41 9.25 5.54
C ILE A 394 26.27 10.30 6.26
N ARG A 395 25.86 11.56 6.29
CA ARG A 395 26.71 12.67 6.74
C ARG A 395 26.06 13.53 7.83
N SER A 396 26.84 14.00 8.80
CA SER A 396 26.39 14.93 9.84
C SER A 396 27.41 16.05 10.00
N ASN A 397 26.97 17.31 9.95
CA ASN A 397 27.82 18.51 9.97
C ASN A 397 29.02 18.48 8.98
N GLY A 398 28.85 17.84 7.82
CA GLY A 398 29.91 17.66 6.81
C GLY A 398 30.81 16.42 7.00
N TRP A 399 30.77 15.78 8.16
CA TRP A 399 31.51 14.54 8.47
C TRP A 399 30.71 13.30 8.03
N CYS A 400 31.39 12.21 7.69
CA CYS A 400 30.77 10.97 7.24
C CYS A 400 30.59 9.98 8.39
N LEU A 401 29.53 9.19 8.35
CA LEU A 401 29.31 8.01 9.20
C LEU A 401 30.15 6.84 8.66
N VAL A 402 31.08 6.34 9.46
CA VAL A 402 32.14 5.42 9.01
C VAL A 402 32.31 4.26 9.98
N THR A 403 32.71 3.10 9.46
CA THR A 403 33.13 1.93 10.25
C THR A 403 34.63 1.94 10.50
N SER A 404 35.03 1.76 11.77
CA SER A 404 36.41 1.61 12.21
C SER A 404 36.51 0.33 13.06
N GLY A 405 36.87 -0.78 12.40
CA GLY A 405 36.65 -2.12 12.95
C GLY A 405 35.15 -2.38 13.15
N SER A 406 34.74 -2.78 14.36
CA SER A 406 33.33 -2.93 14.74
C SER A 406 32.66 -1.63 15.21
N ARG A 407 33.44 -0.54 15.43
CA ARG A 407 32.93 0.75 15.91
C ARG A 407 32.35 1.56 14.76
N VAL A 408 31.30 2.34 15.05
CA VAL A 408 30.80 3.37 14.14
C VAL A 408 31.20 4.75 14.67
N VAL A 409 31.85 5.52 13.81
CA VAL A 409 32.48 6.80 14.12
C VAL A 409 32.07 7.87 13.11
N VAL A 410 32.35 9.13 13.40
CA VAL A 410 32.44 10.17 12.37
C VAL A 410 33.88 10.36 11.90
N ASP A 411 34.05 10.57 10.60
CA ASP A 411 35.37 10.80 9.98
C ASP A 411 35.29 11.73 8.76
N ASP A 412 36.43 12.20 8.28
CA ASP A 412 36.54 13.06 7.09
C ASP A 412 36.11 12.30 5.83
N CYS A 413 35.02 12.75 5.20
CA CYS A 413 34.46 12.17 3.99
C CYS A 413 35.46 12.01 2.82
N THR A 414 36.51 12.82 2.75
CA THR A 414 37.51 12.75 1.67
C THR A 414 38.47 11.57 1.81
N ASN A 415 38.75 11.15 3.05
CA ASN A 415 39.67 10.05 3.37
C ASN A 415 38.94 8.71 3.60
N CYS A 416 37.61 8.71 3.49
CA CYS A 416 36.78 7.54 3.67
C CYS A 416 36.84 6.58 2.47
N ALA A 417 37.44 5.40 2.65
CA ALA A 417 37.28 4.31 1.69
C ALA A 417 35.79 3.94 1.56
N ALA A 418 35.28 3.83 0.32
CA ALA A 418 33.87 3.47 0.07
C ALA A 418 33.45 2.15 0.74
N ALA A 419 34.41 1.26 1.02
CA ALA A 419 34.19 0.01 1.73
C ALA A 419 33.82 0.19 3.22
N SER A 420 34.04 1.34 3.84
CA SER A 420 33.72 1.61 5.26
C SER A 420 32.68 2.71 5.48
N SER A 421 32.28 3.45 4.42
CA SER A 421 31.43 4.65 4.50
C SER A 421 30.15 4.63 3.64
N VAL A 422 29.95 3.62 2.80
CA VAL A 422 28.77 3.51 1.91
C VAL A 422 27.72 2.59 2.51
N TRP A 423 26.54 3.12 2.76
CA TRP A 423 25.42 2.48 3.44
C TRP A 423 24.22 2.30 2.51
N ASN A 424 23.36 1.35 2.83
CA ASN A 424 22.07 1.12 2.20
C ASN A 424 20.99 0.90 3.26
N VAL A 425 20.03 1.81 3.36
CA VAL A 425 18.85 1.65 4.22
C VAL A 425 17.81 0.80 3.48
N ARG A 426 17.46 -0.35 4.06
CA ARG A 426 16.43 -1.25 3.55
C ARG A 426 15.05 -0.81 4.02
N ALA A 427 14.00 -1.20 3.30
CA ALA A 427 12.61 -0.88 3.63
C ALA A 427 12.14 -1.42 5.01
N ASP A 428 12.81 -2.43 5.56
CA ASP A 428 12.56 -2.93 6.93
C ASP A 428 13.21 -2.07 8.04
N GLY A 429 13.98 -1.03 7.67
CA GLY A 429 14.73 -0.14 8.55
C GLY A 429 16.15 -0.59 8.88
N THR A 430 16.66 -1.66 8.26
CA THR A 430 18.03 -2.10 8.48
C THR A 430 19.00 -1.23 7.69
N ILE A 431 19.97 -0.59 8.36
CA ILE A 431 21.02 0.22 7.70
C ILE A 431 22.25 -0.66 7.52
N ALA A 432 22.52 -1.11 6.30
CA ALA A 432 23.58 -2.07 6.00
C ALA A 432 24.77 -1.41 5.29
N LEU A 433 25.99 -1.77 5.70
CA LEU A 433 27.21 -1.40 4.99
C LEU A 433 27.28 -2.17 3.66
N LYS A 434 27.41 -1.45 2.54
CA LYS A 434 27.27 -2.02 1.18
C LYS A 434 28.34 -3.07 0.84
N SER A 435 29.52 -2.96 1.43
CA SER A 435 30.70 -3.81 1.17
C SER A 435 30.66 -5.17 1.86
N THR A 436 30.23 -5.22 3.13
CA THR A 436 30.30 -6.41 3.99
C THR A 436 28.93 -6.99 4.34
N GLY A 437 27.86 -6.23 4.18
CA GLY A 437 26.51 -6.60 4.64
C GLY A 437 26.33 -6.54 6.16
N LEU A 438 27.35 -6.13 6.93
CA LEU A 438 27.18 -5.82 8.36
C LEU A 438 26.24 -4.63 8.53
N VAL A 439 25.50 -4.59 9.63
CA VAL A 439 24.41 -3.63 9.84
C VAL A 439 24.65 -2.76 11.06
N LEU A 440 24.17 -1.52 10.99
CA LEU A 440 24.17 -0.55 12.07
C LEU A 440 23.41 -1.13 13.28
N ALA A 441 24.08 -1.23 14.42
CA ALA A 441 23.59 -1.97 15.56
C ALA A 441 24.04 -1.37 16.88
N VAL A 442 23.26 -1.63 17.92
CA VAL A 442 23.67 -1.44 19.32
C VAL A 442 23.60 -2.77 20.07
N THR A 443 24.24 -2.82 21.24
CA THR A 443 24.15 -3.96 22.19
C THR A 443 23.38 -3.59 23.46
N SER A 444 22.97 -2.33 23.59
CA SER A 444 22.12 -1.80 24.64
C SER A 444 21.38 -0.59 24.09
N SER A 445 20.10 -0.46 24.44
CA SER A 445 19.27 0.69 24.11
C SER A 445 19.48 1.87 25.08
N SER A 446 20.37 1.73 26.06
CA SER A 446 20.68 2.77 27.06
C SER A 446 21.26 4.04 26.41
N ALA A 447 21.05 5.19 27.03
CA ALA A 447 21.74 6.41 26.64
C ALA A 447 23.28 6.22 26.76
N PHE A 448 24.04 6.89 25.90
CA PHE A 448 25.49 6.73 25.71
C PHE A 448 25.94 5.35 25.17
N ALA A 449 25.02 4.43 24.86
CA ALA A 449 25.42 3.15 24.26
C ALA A 449 26.12 3.39 22.90
N PRO A 450 27.29 2.79 22.65
CA PRO A 450 28.03 3.02 21.41
C PRO A 450 27.34 2.34 20.22
N VAL A 451 27.27 3.06 19.10
CA VAL A 451 26.80 2.49 17.83
C VAL A 451 27.95 1.70 17.17
N THR A 452 27.60 0.53 16.68
CA THR A 452 28.53 -0.48 16.16
C THR A 452 28.02 -1.05 14.83
N VAL A 453 28.83 -1.86 14.17
CA VAL A 453 28.36 -2.77 13.11
C VAL A 453 28.43 -4.22 13.57
N ARG A 454 27.35 -4.96 13.31
CA ARG A 454 27.21 -6.37 13.68
C ARG A 454 26.66 -7.18 12.50
N LYS A 455 26.73 -8.51 12.61
CA LYS A 455 25.98 -9.38 11.70
C LYS A 455 24.48 -9.15 11.90
N ASP A 456 23.74 -9.14 10.80
CA ASP A 456 22.29 -8.99 10.80
C ASP A 456 21.63 -10.13 11.61
N ASP A 457 21.09 -9.80 12.77
CA ASP A 457 20.27 -10.66 13.62
C ASP A 457 18.78 -10.34 13.49
N ARG A 458 18.44 -9.31 12.71
CA ARG A 458 17.10 -8.72 12.52
C ARG A 458 16.47 -8.16 13.81
N GLY A 459 17.22 -7.96 14.88
CA GLY A 459 16.72 -7.40 16.15
C GLY A 459 16.19 -5.98 16.08
N THR A 460 15.37 -5.58 17.07
CA THR A 460 15.03 -4.15 17.27
C THR A 460 16.29 -3.32 17.49
N GLY A 461 17.34 -3.88 18.11
CA GLY A 461 18.68 -3.29 18.25
C GLY A 461 19.43 -2.98 16.95
N GLN A 462 18.89 -3.40 15.80
CA GLN A 462 19.42 -3.18 14.45
C GLN A 462 18.40 -2.49 13.52
N SER A 463 17.31 -1.98 14.09
CA SER A 463 16.16 -1.42 13.38
C SER A 463 16.10 0.09 13.56
N TRP A 464 16.14 0.80 12.44
CA TRP A 464 16.21 2.25 12.40
C TRP A 464 15.15 2.81 11.45
N THR A 465 14.70 4.03 11.74
CA THR A 465 13.78 4.78 10.88
C THR A 465 14.35 6.18 10.71
N PRO A 466 14.69 6.58 9.47
CA PRO A 466 14.99 7.96 9.13
C PRO A 466 13.71 8.82 9.26
N THR A 467 13.63 9.66 10.29
CA THR A 467 12.44 10.47 10.58
C THR A 467 12.80 11.69 11.44
N ASN A 468 12.05 12.78 11.28
CA ASN A 468 12.03 13.92 12.17
C ASN A 468 10.85 13.89 13.16
N VAL A 469 9.92 12.94 13.00
CA VAL A 469 8.82 12.64 13.94
C VAL A 469 9.29 11.60 14.95
N THR A 470 9.88 12.05 16.05
CA THR A 470 10.55 11.18 17.03
C THR A 470 9.61 10.53 18.05
N SER A 471 8.34 10.96 18.10
CA SER A 471 7.32 10.40 18.99
C SER A 471 6.68 9.15 18.37
N PRO A 472 6.54 8.02 19.11
CA PRO A 472 5.86 6.82 18.63
C PRO A 472 4.42 7.09 18.16
N LEU A 473 4.04 6.55 17.00
CA LEU A 473 2.66 6.64 16.51
C LEU A 473 1.75 5.78 17.40
N THR A 474 0.80 6.40 18.08
CA THR A 474 -0.13 5.68 18.96
C THR A 474 -1.49 5.51 18.30
N ALA A 475 -1.87 4.26 17.98
CA ALA A 475 -3.09 3.93 17.24
C ALA A 475 -3.66 2.55 17.66
N PRO A 476 -4.98 2.35 17.65
CA PRO A 476 -5.56 1.01 17.71
C PRO A 476 -5.16 0.18 16.50
N VAL A 477 -4.83 -1.10 16.73
CA VAL A 477 -4.54 -2.09 15.68
C VAL A 477 -5.76 -2.99 15.55
N VAL A 478 -6.48 -2.91 14.42
CA VAL A 478 -7.70 -3.69 14.16
C VAL A 478 -7.40 -4.88 13.26
N GLY A 479 -7.87 -6.06 13.65
CA GLY A 479 -7.65 -7.32 12.96
C GLY A 479 -8.94 -8.02 12.54
N TYR A 480 -8.95 -9.35 12.67
CA TYR A 480 -10.08 -10.19 12.27
C TYR A 480 -11.40 -9.85 13.00
N GLY A 481 -12.51 -9.97 12.27
CA GLY A 481 -13.84 -9.63 12.80
C GLY A 481 -14.03 -8.17 13.17
N ASP A 482 -13.14 -7.27 12.74
CA ASP A 482 -13.05 -5.85 13.09
C ASP A 482 -12.88 -5.61 14.60
N LEU A 483 -12.23 -6.55 15.26
CA LEU A 483 -11.84 -6.49 16.67
C LEU A 483 -10.45 -5.85 16.82
N CYS A 484 -10.21 -5.19 17.95
CA CYS A 484 -8.93 -4.59 18.28
C CYS A 484 -7.99 -5.60 18.94
N LEU A 485 -6.71 -5.51 18.59
CA LEU A 485 -5.60 -6.15 19.31
C LEU A 485 -5.52 -5.56 20.72
N GLN A 486 -5.62 -6.40 21.75
CA GLN A 486 -5.58 -5.99 23.15
C GLN A 486 -4.65 -6.89 23.95
N VAL A 487 -4.26 -6.38 25.12
CA VAL A 487 -3.38 -7.06 26.07
C VAL A 487 -3.98 -6.97 27.47
N ASP A 488 -3.97 -8.08 28.21
CA ASP A 488 -4.38 -8.10 29.61
C ASP A 488 -3.22 -7.80 30.58
N PHE A 489 -3.51 -7.66 31.87
CA PHE A 489 -2.48 -7.38 32.89
C PHE A 489 -1.39 -8.46 32.97
N ALA A 490 -1.70 -9.72 32.65
CA ALA A 490 -0.73 -10.81 32.60
C ALA A 490 0.19 -10.70 31.36
N GLY A 491 -0.22 -9.96 30.32
CA GLY A 491 0.49 -9.84 29.04
C GLY A 491 0.04 -10.85 27.99
N ALA A 492 -1.08 -11.54 28.19
CA ALA A 492 -1.70 -12.33 27.14
C ALA A 492 -2.33 -11.39 26.09
N VAL A 493 -2.21 -11.75 24.82
CA VAL A 493 -2.64 -10.92 23.68
C VAL A 493 -3.77 -11.63 22.94
N SER A 494 -4.85 -10.91 22.69
CA SER A 494 -6.08 -11.42 22.11
C SER A 494 -6.80 -10.35 21.28
N LEU A 495 -7.83 -10.75 20.55
CA LEU A 495 -8.77 -9.80 19.94
C LEU A 495 -10.01 -9.61 20.83
N ALA A 496 -10.41 -8.35 21.01
CA ALA A 496 -11.62 -7.97 21.72
C ALA A 496 -12.27 -6.72 21.10
N ALA A 497 -13.50 -6.39 21.53
CA ALA A 497 -14.21 -5.21 21.04
C ALA A 497 -13.40 -3.94 21.33
N CYS A 498 -13.29 -3.06 20.33
CA CYS A 498 -12.49 -1.83 20.44
C CYS A 498 -13.03 -0.89 21.51
N GLY A 499 -12.13 -0.35 22.33
CA GLY A 499 -12.42 0.53 23.46
C GLY A 499 -11.13 1.02 24.12
N ASP A 500 -11.22 1.48 25.35
CA ASP A 500 -10.07 1.96 26.11
C ASP A 500 -9.02 0.84 26.31
N GLY A 501 -7.74 1.18 26.15
CA GLY A 501 -6.63 0.22 26.19
C GLY A 501 -6.33 -0.52 24.87
N ALA A 502 -7.13 -0.32 23.81
CA ALA A 502 -6.86 -0.90 22.48
C ALA A 502 -5.73 -0.22 21.69
N ALA A 503 -5.21 0.92 22.15
CA ALA A 503 -4.19 1.69 21.45
C ALA A 503 -2.78 1.15 21.72
N TRP A 504 -1.98 0.96 20.66
CA TRP A 504 -0.59 0.55 20.72
C TRP A 504 0.33 1.69 20.29
N SER A 505 1.48 1.83 20.94
CA SER A 505 2.54 2.73 20.51
C SER A 505 3.51 2.00 19.59
N LEU A 506 3.57 2.43 18.34
CA LEU A 506 4.46 1.91 17.30
C LEU A 506 5.77 2.70 17.35
N TYR A 507 6.84 2.06 17.78
CA TYR A 507 8.15 2.70 17.92
C TYR A 507 8.97 2.69 16.61
N PRO A 508 9.89 3.65 16.42
CA PRO A 508 10.80 3.68 15.26
C PRO A 508 11.70 2.45 15.08
N ASP A 509 11.95 1.68 16.14
CA ASP A 509 12.64 0.38 16.11
C ASP A 509 11.75 -0.78 15.60
N GLY A 510 10.46 -0.55 15.36
CA GLY A 510 9.50 -1.59 14.98
C GLY A 510 8.96 -2.42 16.15
N SER A 511 9.24 -2.04 17.41
CA SER A 511 8.53 -2.60 18.56
C SER A 511 7.11 -2.03 18.65
N LEU A 512 6.15 -2.89 19.01
CA LEU A 512 4.80 -2.47 19.41
C LEU A 512 4.74 -2.54 20.94
N ARG A 513 4.30 -1.44 21.58
CA ARG A 513 4.23 -1.34 23.04
C ARG A 513 2.82 -1.02 23.51
N PRO A 514 2.39 -1.55 24.66
CA PRO A 514 1.13 -1.14 25.29
C PRO A 514 1.19 0.35 25.69
N PRO A 515 0.03 1.00 25.88
CA PRO A 515 -0.01 2.44 26.11
C PRO A 515 0.61 2.81 27.47
N ALA A 516 1.35 3.90 27.51
CA ALA A 516 2.25 4.26 28.61
C ALA A 516 1.58 4.39 30.00
N TRP A 517 0.28 4.73 30.04
CA TRP A 517 -0.48 4.91 31.29
C TRP A 517 -0.67 3.61 32.10
N LEU A 518 -0.41 2.43 31.51
CA LEU A 518 -0.41 1.16 32.23
C LEU A 518 0.87 0.94 33.08
N PHE A 519 1.82 1.88 33.11
CA PHE A 519 3.18 1.71 33.66
C PHE A 519 4.00 0.60 32.97
N LEU A 520 3.55 0.13 31.81
CA LEU A 520 4.15 -0.98 31.04
C LEU A 520 5.04 -0.51 29.87
N GLN A 521 5.54 0.73 29.86
CA GLN A 521 6.36 1.28 28.76
C GLN A 521 7.63 0.47 28.43
N TRP A 522 8.11 -0.31 29.41
CA TRP A 522 9.24 -1.23 29.29
C TRP A 522 8.85 -2.63 28.79
N ARG A 523 7.62 -2.81 28.30
CA ARG A 523 7.12 -4.07 27.73
C ARG A 523 6.87 -3.93 26.24
N CYS A 524 7.21 -4.99 25.51
CA CYS A 524 7.13 -5.09 24.06
C CYS A 524 6.26 -6.30 23.68
N LEU A 525 5.53 -6.18 22.58
CA LEU A 525 4.91 -7.31 21.91
C LEU A 525 6.01 -8.22 21.36
N ALA A 526 6.01 -9.50 21.75
CA ALA A 526 7.02 -10.46 21.34
C ALA A 526 6.36 -11.76 20.86
N ALA A 527 6.89 -12.34 19.78
CA ALA A 527 6.59 -13.71 19.35
C ALA A 527 7.76 -14.63 19.73
N ASP A 528 7.48 -15.78 20.34
CA ASP A 528 8.51 -16.81 20.55
C ASP A 528 8.52 -17.89 19.45
N ALA A 529 9.53 -18.76 19.50
CA ALA A 529 9.73 -19.82 18.51
C ALA A 529 8.59 -20.86 18.42
N SER A 530 7.67 -20.92 19.41
CA SER A 530 6.47 -21.75 19.34
C SER A 530 5.32 -21.10 18.55
N GLY A 531 5.49 -19.85 18.14
CA GLY A 531 4.47 -19.02 17.49
C GLY A 531 3.56 -18.27 18.46
N LYS A 532 3.76 -18.42 19.78
CA LYS A 532 2.97 -17.70 20.79
C LYS A 532 3.36 -16.22 20.83
N VAL A 533 2.35 -15.35 20.77
CA VAL A 533 2.50 -13.90 20.95
C VAL A 533 2.11 -13.50 22.38
N ALA A 534 2.90 -12.65 23.01
CA ALA A 534 2.64 -12.10 24.33
C ALA A 534 3.38 -10.76 24.53
N VAL A 535 2.92 -9.95 25.48
CA VAL A 535 3.63 -8.75 25.91
C VAL A 535 4.57 -9.09 27.07
N ARG A 536 5.88 -8.90 26.88
CA ARG A 536 6.95 -9.24 27.84
C ARG A 536 7.82 -8.01 28.08
N TYR A 537 8.72 -8.04 29.06
CA TYR A 537 9.75 -6.99 29.16
C TYR A 537 10.54 -6.94 27.85
N CYS A 538 10.77 -5.73 27.33
CA CYS A 538 11.59 -5.53 26.14
C CYS A 538 13.02 -5.99 26.43
N ASP A 539 13.64 -6.71 25.49
CA ASP A 539 15.07 -6.96 25.49
C ASP A 539 15.80 -5.61 25.34
N GLY A 540 16.55 -5.21 26.36
CA GLY A 540 17.33 -3.97 26.33
C GLY A 540 18.43 -3.95 25.26
N SER A 541 18.83 -5.11 24.71
CA SER A 541 19.71 -5.22 23.55
C SER A 541 18.93 -5.32 22.22
N GLY A 542 17.66 -5.72 22.30
CA GLY A 542 16.65 -5.68 21.24
C GLY A 542 16.57 -6.94 20.39
N SER A 543 15.53 -7.76 20.61
CA SER A 543 15.38 -9.07 19.97
C SER A 543 14.61 -9.02 18.65
N ALA A 544 14.91 -9.94 17.72
CA ALA A 544 14.14 -10.08 16.47
C ALA A 544 12.71 -10.59 16.72
N CYS A 545 12.51 -11.26 17.86
CA CYS A 545 11.20 -11.65 18.39
C CYS A 545 10.27 -10.46 18.65
N GLU A 546 10.83 -9.25 18.85
CA GLU A 546 10.13 -8.02 19.25
C GLU A 546 9.98 -7.00 18.12
N ARG A 547 10.63 -7.25 16.97
CA ARG A 547 10.62 -6.36 15.80
C ARG A 547 9.54 -6.81 14.82
N TRP A 548 8.61 -5.90 14.58
CA TRP A 548 7.46 -6.07 13.69
C TRP A 548 7.52 -5.10 12.52
N VAL A 549 7.01 -5.52 11.37
CA VAL A 549 6.93 -4.72 10.15
C VAL A 549 5.50 -4.78 9.62
N PHE A 550 4.80 -3.66 9.69
CA PHE A 550 3.53 -3.46 9.00
C PHE A 550 3.78 -3.31 7.50
N ARG A 551 2.90 -3.90 6.69
CA ARG A 551 2.99 -3.92 5.23
C ARG A 551 1.69 -3.41 4.61
N SER A 552 1.78 -2.93 3.36
CA SER A 552 0.64 -2.50 2.55
C SER A 552 -0.33 -3.63 2.18
N ASP A 553 0.14 -4.89 2.22
CA ASP A 553 -0.70 -6.09 2.07
C ASP A 553 -1.59 -6.38 3.30
N GLY A 554 -1.57 -5.53 4.32
CA GLY A 554 -2.32 -5.68 5.57
C GLY A 554 -1.68 -6.65 6.57
N THR A 555 -0.56 -7.30 6.25
CA THR A 555 0.11 -8.21 7.18
C THR A 555 1.06 -7.49 8.13
N ILE A 556 1.22 -8.03 9.34
CA ILE A 556 2.24 -7.58 10.31
C ILE A 556 3.26 -8.71 10.45
N LEU A 557 4.43 -8.56 9.82
CA LEU A 557 5.53 -9.53 9.87
C LEU A 557 6.26 -9.44 11.20
N ASN A 558 6.49 -10.56 11.88
CA ASN A 558 7.50 -10.69 12.91
C ASN A 558 8.85 -11.09 12.28
N THR A 559 9.88 -10.28 12.47
CA THR A 559 11.16 -10.49 11.76
C THR A 559 11.95 -11.69 12.27
N GLY A 560 11.89 -12.01 13.57
CA GLY A 560 12.59 -13.15 14.16
C GLY A 560 12.08 -14.48 13.63
N THR A 561 10.76 -14.68 13.64
CA THR A 561 10.11 -15.90 13.15
C THR A 561 9.93 -15.96 11.63
N GLY A 562 9.95 -14.81 10.94
CA GLY A 562 9.62 -14.72 9.51
C GLY A 562 8.14 -14.99 9.19
N MET A 563 7.29 -15.01 10.22
CA MET A 563 5.86 -15.29 10.16
C MET A 563 5.03 -14.02 10.40
N VAL A 564 3.76 -14.04 10.01
CA VAL A 564 2.85 -12.89 10.16
C VAL A 564 1.91 -13.08 11.34
N LEU A 565 1.49 -11.97 11.96
CA LEU A 565 0.51 -11.96 13.04
C LEU A 565 -0.84 -12.53 12.54
N ASP A 566 -1.42 -13.45 13.30
CA ASP A 566 -2.60 -14.23 12.91
C ASP A 566 -3.58 -14.38 14.09
N ALA A 567 -4.87 -14.23 13.80
CA ALA A 567 -5.96 -14.36 14.76
C ALA A 567 -6.57 -15.77 14.70
N THR A 568 -6.38 -16.56 15.76
CA THR A 568 -6.86 -17.95 15.83
C THR A 568 -8.01 -18.10 16.82
N PRO A 569 -9.06 -18.89 16.53
CA PRO A 569 -10.14 -19.13 17.49
C PRO A 569 -9.59 -19.68 18.82
N SER A 570 -9.94 -19.04 19.94
CA SER A 570 -9.38 -19.39 21.24
C SER A 570 -9.79 -20.79 21.67
N LYS A 571 -8.81 -21.62 22.04
CA LYS A 571 -9.06 -22.97 22.55
C LYS A 571 -9.73 -22.97 23.93
N SER A 572 -9.64 -21.84 24.65
CA SER A 572 -10.12 -21.71 26.03
C SER A 572 -11.43 -20.92 26.15
N LYS A 573 -11.72 -20.02 25.20
CA LYS A 573 -12.87 -19.11 25.25
C LYS A 573 -13.62 -19.10 23.92
N ARG A 574 -14.80 -19.73 23.89
CA ARG A 574 -15.67 -19.75 22.69
C ARG A 574 -16.02 -18.32 22.27
N GLY A 575 -15.76 -17.99 21.00
CA GLY A 575 -16.03 -16.67 20.43
C GLY A 575 -14.93 -15.62 20.63
N CYS A 576 -13.86 -15.93 21.36
CA CYS A 576 -12.65 -15.10 21.44
C CYS A 576 -11.59 -15.60 20.45
N TYR A 577 -10.60 -14.74 20.15
CA TYR A 577 -9.44 -15.11 19.33
C TYR A 577 -8.14 -14.91 20.11
N ASP A 578 -7.33 -15.96 20.16
CA ASP A 578 -5.94 -15.92 20.63
C ASP A 578 -5.06 -15.44 19.46
N VAL A 579 -4.04 -14.62 19.77
CA VAL A 579 -3.13 -14.08 18.74
C VAL A 579 -1.82 -14.87 18.73
N VAL A 580 -1.40 -15.27 17.53
CA VAL A 580 -0.18 -16.04 17.26
C VAL A 580 0.60 -15.44 16.09
N VAL A 581 1.74 -16.02 15.74
CA VAL A 581 2.34 -15.84 14.41
C VAL A 581 2.29 -17.14 13.61
N SER A 582 1.98 -17.04 12.32
CA SER A 582 1.87 -18.18 11.40
C SER A 582 2.42 -17.83 10.02
N LYS A 583 2.57 -18.83 9.13
CA LYS A 583 2.97 -18.57 7.74
C LYS A 583 1.93 -17.68 7.04
N ALA A 584 2.39 -16.77 6.19
CA ALA A 584 1.48 -15.97 5.37
C ALA A 584 0.63 -16.87 4.47
N THR A 585 -0.70 -16.77 4.60
CA THR A 585 -1.70 -17.55 3.85
C THR A 585 -2.58 -16.67 2.96
N GLY A 586 -2.60 -15.36 3.18
CA GLY A 586 -3.59 -14.45 2.59
C GLY A 586 -4.96 -14.50 3.29
N SER A 587 -5.09 -15.27 4.38
CA SER A 587 -6.31 -15.33 5.19
C SER A 587 -6.71 -13.95 5.75
N ALA A 588 -8.01 -13.69 5.82
CA ALA A 588 -8.57 -12.52 6.51
C ALA A 588 -8.17 -12.45 8.00
N THR A 589 -7.77 -13.58 8.61
CA THR A 589 -7.25 -13.64 10.00
C THR A 589 -5.86 -13.00 10.17
N GLN A 590 -5.14 -12.80 9.06
CA GLN A 590 -3.80 -12.22 9.00
C GLN A 590 -3.81 -10.77 8.48
N GLN A 591 -4.99 -10.20 8.30
CA GLN A 591 -5.21 -8.84 7.79
C GLN A 591 -5.41 -7.87 8.96
N TRP A 592 -4.65 -6.79 8.97
CA TRP A 592 -4.59 -5.80 10.04
C TRP A 592 -4.58 -4.37 9.48
N ALA A 593 -5.11 -3.42 10.24
CA ALA A 593 -5.06 -2.00 9.90
C ALA A 593 -4.81 -1.14 11.13
N LEU A 594 -4.25 0.05 10.92
CA LEU A 594 -4.18 1.10 11.94
C LEU A 594 -5.42 1.98 11.87
N MET A 595 -6.00 2.27 13.04
CA MET A 595 -7.10 3.22 13.15
C MET A 595 -6.57 4.64 13.37
N LEU A 596 -6.94 5.56 12.48
CA LEU A 596 -6.52 6.96 12.50
C LEU A 596 -7.34 7.78 13.50
#